data_AF-A0A510PGJ1-F1
#
_entry.id   AF-A0A510PGJ1-F1
#
_cell.length_a   1.000
_cell.length_b   1.000
_cell.length_c   1.000
_cell.angle_alpha   90.00
_cell.angle_beta   90.00
_cell.angle_gamma   90.00
#
_symmetry.space_group_name_H-M   'P 1'
#
loop_
_entity.id
_entity.type
_entity.pdbx_description
1 polymer ?
#
loop_
_entity_poly.entity_id
_entity_poly.type
_entity_poly.pdbx_seq_one_letter_code
_entity_poly.pdbx_strand_id
1 'polypeptide(L)' 'MLVVEAKLKNGTPEQYQRLDEAIRTSQFVRNSCVRYWIENKGTTRNDLQKLCAVLANNKETPWVNKLNSQARQSAADRA' A
#
# COMPACT_ATOMS: atom_id res chain seq x y z
N MET A 1 -0.54 7.08 13.11
CA MET A 1 -1.16 7.12 11.77
C MET A 1 -0.41 8.15 10.95
N LEU A 2 0.19 7.77 9.82
CA LEU A 2 0.85 8.73 8.93
C LEU A 2 -0.23 9.42 8.08
N VAL A 3 -0.22 10.75 8.05
CA VAL A 3 -1.08 11.51 7.13
C VAL A 3 -0.32 11.64 5.81
N VAL A 4 -0.94 11.20 4.71
CA VAL A 4 -0.40 11.31 3.36
C VAL A 4 -1.41 12.09 2.54
N GLU A 5 -0.95 13.13 1.86
CA GLU A 5 -1.76 13.99 1.01
C GLU A 5 -1.20 14.05 -0.41
N ALA A 6 -2.08 14.23 -1.39
CA ALA A 6 -1.73 14.52 -2.77
C ALA A 6 -2.35 15.86 -3.18
N LYS A 7 -1.60 16.66 -3.93
CA LYS A 7 -2.08 17.94 -4.47
C LYS A 7 -2.33 17.79 -5.96
N LEU A 8 -3.57 18.05 -6.38
CA LEU A 8 -3.97 18.09 -7.79
C LEU A 8 -4.70 19.40 -8.01
N LYS A 9 -4.20 20.25 -8.92
CA LYS A 9 -4.85 21.52 -9.27
C LYS A 9 -5.92 21.27 -10.33
N ASN A 10 -7.10 21.85 -10.15
CA ASN A 10 -8.23 21.73 -11.09
C ASN A 10 -8.63 20.27 -11.38
N GLY A 11 -8.50 19.38 -10.39
CA GLY A 11 -8.94 17.99 -10.54
C GLY A 11 -10.45 17.86 -10.59
N THR A 12 -10.95 16.85 -11.30
CA THR A 12 -12.37 16.46 -11.22
C THR A 12 -12.62 15.69 -9.92
N PRO A 13 -13.89 15.61 -9.44
CA PRO A 13 -14.23 14.80 -8.27
C PRO A 13 -13.72 13.35 -8.36
N GLU A 14 -13.81 12.73 -9.54
CA GLU A 14 -13.36 11.36 -9.79
C GLU A 14 -11.84 11.22 -9.67
N GLN A 15 -11.09 12.24 -10.08
CA GLN A 15 -9.63 12.22 -9.96
C GLN A 15 -9.20 12.31 -8.49
N TYR A 16 -9.85 13.17 -7.69
CA TYR A 16 -9.58 13.24 -6.25
C TYR A 16 -9.94 11.91 -5.56
N GLN A 17 -11.08 11.30 -5.90
CA GLN A 17 -11.46 9.99 -5.36
C GLN A 17 -10.44 8.89 -5.69
N ARG A 18 -9.90 8.89 -6.91
CA ARG A 18 -8.83 7.94 -7.29
C ARG A 18 -7.54 8.17 -6.50
N LEU A 19 -7.19 9.42 -6.21
CA LEU A 19 -6.04 9.73 -5.34
C LEU A 19 -6.27 9.23 -3.92
N ASP A 20 -7.46 9.45 -3.36
CA ASP A 20 -7.82 8.94 -2.04
C ASP A 20 -7.79 7.40 -1.98
N GLU A 21 -8.30 6.72 -3.01
CA GLU A 21 -8.24 5.26 -3.12
C GLU A 21 -6.79 4.77 -3.18
N ALA A 22 -5.93 5.43 -3.97
CA ALA A 22 -4.51 5.09 -4.07
C ALA A 22 -3.76 5.30 -2.74
N ILE A 23 -4.01 6.41 -2.05
CA ILE A 23 -3.41 6.71 -0.75
C ILE A 23 -3.85 5.69 0.30
N ARG A 24 -5.15 5.39 0.37
CA ARG A 24 -5.70 4.38 1.30
C ARG A 24 -5.11 3.00 1.03
N THR A 25 -4.98 2.62 -0.25
CA THR A 25 -4.39 1.34 -0.65
C THR A 25 -2.90 1.25 -0.29
N SER A 26 -2.14 2.32 -0.53
CA SER A 26 -0.72 2.38 -0.15
C SER A 26 -0.54 2.27 1.37
N GLN A 27 -1.35 3.00 2.15
CA GLN A 27 -1.33 2.90 3.61
C GLN A 27 -1.72 1.52 4.11
N PHE A 28 -2.71 0.86 3.49
CA PHE A 28 -3.07 -0.52 3.79
C PHE A 28 -1.86 -1.44 3.64
N VAL A 29 -1.19 -1.43 2.48
CA VAL A 29 0.01 -2.26 2.24
C VAL A 29 1.08 -2.01 3.29
N ARG A 30 1.42 -0.74 3.56
CA ARG A 30 2.42 -0.37 4.57
C ARG A 30 2.04 -0.89 5.96
N ASN A 31 0.79 -0.71 6.37
CA ASN A 31 0.33 -1.13 7.69
C ASN A 31 0.30 -2.65 7.84
N SER A 32 -0.07 -3.38 6.78
CA SER A 32 0.06 -4.84 6.74
C SER A 32 1.50 -5.30 6.87
N CYS A 33 2.45 -4.65 6.18
CA CYS A 33 3.88 -4.93 6.30
C CYS A 33 4.41 -4.67 7.72
N VAL A 34 4.03 -3.54 8.34
CA VAL A 34 4.43 -3.25 9.74
C VAL A 34 3.87 -4.29 10.70
N ARG A 35 2.59 -4.65 10.55
CA ARG A 35 1.97 -5.66 11.40
C ARG A 35 2.72 -6.98 11.29
N TYR A 36 2.99 -7.42 10.06
CA TYR A 36 3.74 -8.63 9.79
C TYR A 36 5.15 -8.58 10.39
N TRP A 37 5.87 -7.47 10.23
CA TRP A 37 7.22 -7.29 10.79
C TRP A 37 7.24 -7.39 12.33
N ILE A 38 6.27 -6.77 13.00
CA ILE A 38 6.15 -6.82 14.47
C ILE A 38 5.87 -8.25 14.96
N GLU A 39 5.03 -8.99 14.24
CA GLU A 39 4.62 -10.35 14.63
C GLU A 39 5.69 -11.41 14.31
N ASN A 40 6.53 -11.17 13.30
CA ASN A 40 7.46 -12.18 12.78
C ASN A 40 8.91 -11.73 12.98
N LYS A 41 9.52 -12.13 14.10
CA LYS A 41 10.94 -11.83 14.39
C LYS A 41 11.85 -12.41 13.30
N GLY A 42 12.82 -11.61 12.86
CA GLY A 42 13.76 -12.00 11.79
C GLY A 42 13.24 -11.74 10.37
N THR A 43 12.04 -11.16 10.21
CA THR A 43 11.54 -10.71 8.90
C THR A 43 12.53 -9.77 8.22
N THR A 44 12.90 -10.11 6.98
CA THR A 44 13.80 -9.28 6.16
C THR A 44 13.01 -8.33 5.26
N ARG A 45 13.70 -7.33 4.68
CA ARG A 45 13.11 -6.46 3.67
C ARG A 45 12.54 -7.26 2.49
N ASN A 46 13.23 -8.33 2.07
CA ASN A 46 12.78 -9.16 0.96
C ASN A 46 11.47 -9.88 1.27
N ASP A 47 11.25 -10.28 2.52
CA ASP A 47 10.00 -10.94 2.94
C ASP A 47 8.83 -9.97 2.88
N LEU A 48 9.03 -8.70 3.25
CA LEU A 48 8.03 -7.65 3.09
C LEU A 48 7.71 -7.37 1.61
N GLN A 49 8.71 -7.44 0.74
CA GLN A 49 8.51 -7.30 -0.72
C GLN A 49 7.69 -8.47 -1.30
N LYS A 50 7.92 -9.70 -0.83
CA LYS A 50 7.09 -10.86 -1.18
C LYS A 50 5.66 -10.72 -0.65
N LEU A 51 5.50 -10.19 0.57
CA LEU A 51 4.19 -9.93 1.16
C LEU A 51 3.34 -9.00 0.28
N CYS A 52 3.93 -8.00 -0.40
CA CYS A 52 3.19 -7.16 -1.35
C CYS A 52 2.51 -7.97 -2.46
N ALA A 53 3.17 -9.01 -2.98
CA ALA A 53 2.59 -9.88 -4.01
C ALA A 53 1.46 -10.75 -3.45
N VAL A 54 1.58 -11.20 -2.19
CA VAL A 54 0.51 -11.93 -1.50
C VAL A 54 -0.72 -11.04 -1.32
N LEU A 55 -0.54 -9.80 -0.83
CA LEU A 55 -1.62 -8.83 -0.64
C LEU A 55 -2.30 -8.46 -1.97
N ALA A 56 -1.52 -8.32 -3.05
CA ALA A 56 -2.04 -8.06 -4.39
C ALA A 56 -2.92 -9.19 -4.94
N ASN A 57 -2.61 -10.43 -4.59
CA ASN A 57 -3.35 -11.62 -5.04
C ASN A 57 -4.48 -12.03 -4.07
N ASN A 58 -4.67 -11.31 -2.96
CA ASN A 58 -5.73 -11.59 -2.00
C ASN A 58 -7.10 -11.16 -2.56
N LYS A 59 -8.02 -12.11 -2.67
CA LYS A 59 -9.39 -11.90 -3.16
C LYS A 59 -10.26 -11.06 -2.22
N GLU A 60 -9.92 -10.97 -0.94
CA GLU A 60 -10.62 -10.12 0.03
C GLU A 60 -10.26 -8.65 -0.12
N THR A 61 -9.09 -8.36 -0.69
CA THR A 61 -8.58 -7.00 -0.89
C THR A 61 -8.23 -6.73 -2.36
N PRO A 62 -9.19 -6.90 -3.29
CA PRO A 62 -8.92 -6.84 -4.73
C PRO A 62 -8.43 -5.46 -5.20
N TRP A 63 -8.74 -4.39 -4.45
CA TRP A 63 -8.27 -3.03 -4.74
C TRP A 63 -6.75 -2.88 -4.61
N VAL A 64 -6.08 -3.73 -3.83
CA VAL A 64 -4.61 -3.75 -3.74
C VAL A 64 -3.98 -4.06 -5.10
N ASN A 65 -4.67 -4.85 -5.93
CA ASN A 65 -4.16 -5.16 -7.26
C ASN A 65 -4.25 -3.99 -8.26
N LYS A 66 -5.09 -2.98 -7.97
CA LYS A 66 -5.18 -1.78 -8.81
C LYS A 66 -3.94 -0.88 -8.69
N LEU A 67 -3.22 -0.98 -7.57
CA LEU A 67 -1.96 -0.28 -7.37
C LEU A 67 -0.83 -1.09 -8.03
N ASN A 68 -0.02 -0.45 -8.87
CA ASN A 68 1.07 -1.12 -9.57
C ASN A 68 2.13 -1.68 -8.60
N SER A 69 2.94 -2.63 -9.07
CA SER A 69 3.95 -3.31 -8.25
C SER A 69 4.90 -2.34 -7.55
N GLN A 70 5.49 -1.39 -8.27
CA GLN A 70 6.46 -0.44 -7.73
C GLN A 70 5.87 0.40 -6.58
N ALA A 71 4.63 0.86 -6.72
CA ALA A 71 3.97 1.64 -5.67
C ALA A 71 3.66 0.80 -4.42
N ARG A 72 3.32 -0.48 -4.57
CA ARG A 72 3.16 -1.40 -3.42
C ARG A 72 4.49 -1.66 -2.72
N GLN A 73 5.55 -1.90 -3.49
CA GLN A 73 6.90 -2.16 -2.97
C GLN A 73 7.47 -0.95 -2.22
N SER A 74 7.26 0.26 -2.77
CA SER A 74 7.62 1.51 -2.10
C SER A 74 6.86 1.72 -0.79
N ALA A 75 5.61 1.26 -0.70
CA ALA A 75 4.87 1.30 0.56
C ALA A 75 5.44 0.32 1.61
N ALA A 76 5.88 -0.88 1.19
CA ALA A 76 6.52 -1.85 2.06
C ALA A 76 7.92 -1.41 2.53
N ASP A 77 8.69 -0.69 1.72
CA ASP A 77 9.99 -0.14 2.13
C ASP A 77 9.87 0.94 3.24
N ARG A 78 8.66 1.45 3.48
CA ARG A 78 8.34 2.42 4.55
C ARG A 78 7.76 1.77 5.81
N ALA A 79 7.69 0.43 5.84
CA ALA A 79 7.27 -0.33 7.02
C ALA A 79 8.44 -0.44 8.00
#